data_AF-A0A9Q9USA3-F1
#
_entry.id   AF-A0A9Q9USA3-F1
#
_cell.length_a   1.000
_cell.length_b   1.000
_cell.length_c   1.000
_cell.angle_alpha   90.00
_cell.angle_beta   90.00
_cell.angle_gamma   90.00
#
_symmetry.space_group_name_H-M   'P 1'
#
loop_
_entity.id
_entity.type
_entity.pdbx_description
1 polymer ?
#
loop_
_entity_poly.entity_id
_entity_poly.type
_entity_poly.pdbx_seq_one_letter_code
_entity_poly.pdbx_strand_id
1 'polypeptide(L)'
;MISNRAGRGPEAPGMNRHAEPAPHDVALRAAIAAAADTLCFDHAPGSVTRQHTLGRFVSALADRLALGFPQSAAALRALAASPATTGNPAQPAQPQPERQQ
;
A
#
# COMPACT_ATOMS: atom_id res chain seq x y z
N MET A 1 -31.64 -45.67 -40.06
CA MET A 1 -31.66 -45.69 -38.59
C MET A 1 -30.55 -44.75 -38.09
N ILE A 2 -30.86 -43.47 -37.82
CA ILE A 2 -30.95 -42.83 -36.48
C ILE A 2 -29.80 -43.22 -35.52
N SER A 3 -29.11 -42.34 -34.80
CA SER A 3 -28.88 -40.90 -34.83
C SER A 3 -27.83 -40.71 -33.73
N ASN A 4 -26.62 -40.24 -34.07
CA ASN A 4 -25.59 -39.95 -33.09
C ASN A 4 -25.98 -38.66 -32.36
N ARG A 5 -26.39 -38.73 -31.09
CA ARG A 5 -26.73 -37.54 -30.30
C ARG A 5 -26.26 -37.65 -28.84
N ALA A 6 -25.43 -36.67 -28.50
CA ALA A 6 -25.35 -35.95 -27.24
C ALA A 6 -24.94 -36.70 -25.96
N GLY A 7 -23.70 -36.44 -25.56
CA GLY A 7 -23.29 -36.30 -24.16
C GLY A 7 -22.42 -35.05 -24.02
N ARG A 8 -23.07 -33.88 -23.96
CA ARG A 8 -22.48 -32.55 -23.82
C ARG A 8 -22.39 -32.22 -22.32
N GLY A 9 -21.17 -32.15 -21.76
CA GLY A 9 -20.86 -31.58 -20.43
C GLY A 9 -21.40 -32.37 -19.23
N PRO A 10 -20.80 -32.23 -18.02
CA PRO A 10 -20.59 -30.91 -17.45
C PRO A 10 -19.10 -30.54 -17.29
N GLU A 11 -18.72 -29.45 -17.95
CA GLU A 11 -17.76 -28.51 -17.41
C GLU A 11 -18.36 -27.95 -16.12
N ALA A 12 -17.83 -28.32 -14.96
CA ALA A 12 -18.08 -27.62 -13.70
C ALA A 12 -17.04 -28.03 -12.65
N PRO A 13 -16.63 -27.11 -11.78
CA PRO A 13 -16.21 -25.76 -12.05
C PRO A 13 -14.75 -25.60 -11.63
N GLY A 14 -14.06 -24.62 -12.20
CA GLY A 14 -12.81 -24.14 -11.62
C GLY A 14 -13.00 -23.96 -10.12
N MET A 15 -12.27 -24.76 -9.35
CA MET A 15 -12.12 -24.55 -7.92
C MET A 15 -11.21 -23.32 -7.78
N ASN A 16 -11.72 -22.16 -8.17
CA ASN A 16 -11.44 -20.94 -7.44
C ASN A 16 -12.14 -21.11 -6.09
N ARG A 17 -11.64 -22.05 -5.28
CA ARG A 17 -11.62 -21.86 -3.84
C ARG A 17 -10.92 -20.53 -3.72
N HIS A 18 -11.69 -19.45 -3.62
CA HIS A 18 -11.19 -18.22 -3.06
C HIS A 18 -10.54 -18.68 -1.77
N ALA A 19 -9.21 -18.83 -1.80
CA ALA A 19 -8.46 -19.30 -0.65
C ALA A 19 -8.90 -18.36 0.46
N GLU A 20 -9.54 -18.91 1.48
CA GLU A 20 -10.00 -18.10 2.60
C GLU A 20 -8.77 -17.30 3.04
N PRO A 21 -8.85 -15.96 2.98
CA PRO A 21 -7.67 -15.14 3.19
C PRO A 21 -7.11 -15.54 4.53
N ALA A 22 -5.84 -15.92 4.54
CA ALA A 22 -5.26 -16.48 5.74
C ALA A 22 -5.41 -15.42 6.86
N PRO A 23 -5.58 -15.82 8.13
CA PRO A 23 -5.90 -14.88 9.21
C PRO A 23 -4.93 -13.68 9.29
N HIS A 24 -3.68 -13.88 8.87
CA HIS A 24 -2.69 -12.82 8.74
C HIS A 24 -3.04 -11.75 7.68
N ASP A 25 -3.56 -12.15 6.51
CA ASP A 25 -4.01 -11.24 5.45
C ASP A 25 -5.19 -10.40 5.92
N VAL A 26 -6.10 -11.01 6.68
CA VAL A 26 -7.27 -10.33 7.27
C VAL A 26 -6.80 -9.28 8.29
N ALA A 27 -5.88 -9.66 9.18
CA ALA A 27 -5.31 -8.74 10.17
C ALA A 27 -4.53 -7.58 9.52
N LEU A 28 -3.74 -7.88 8.48
CA LEU A 28 -3.02 -6.88 7.71
C LEU A 28 -3.99 -5.92 6.99
N ARG A 29 -5.02 -6.45 6.33
CA ARG A 29 -6.05 -5.63 5.66
C ARG A 29 -6.79 -4.74 6.65
N ALA A 30 -7.13 -5.25 7.83
CA ALA A 30 -7.78 -4.48 8.89
C ALA A 30 -6.86 -3.35 9.40
N ALA A 31 -5.57 -3.62 9.59
CA ALA A 31 -4.60 -2.61 9.99
C ALA A 31 -4.47 -1.48 8.95
N ILE A 32 -4.47 -1.83 7.65
CA ILE A 32 -4.44 -0.87 6.54
C ILE A 32 -5.70 -0.02 6.52
N ALA A 33 -6.88 -0.64 6.60
CA ALA A 33 -8.16 0.07 6.59
C ALA A 33 -8.25 1.04 7.79
N ALA A 34 -7.92 0.56 8.99
CA ALA A 34 -8.01 1.38 10.18
C ALA A 34 -6.97 2.51 10.22
N ALA A 35 -5.83 2.37 9.55
CA ALA A 35 -4.88 3.47 9.34
C ALA A 35 -5.44 4.48 8.32
N ALA A 36 -6.08 4.01 7.25
CA ALA A 36 -6.68 4.88 6.22
C ALA A 36 -7.85 5.69 6.76
N ASP A 37 -8.69 5.10 7.63
CA ASP A 37 -9.85 5.76 8.24
C ASP A 37 -9.48 6.98 9.10
N THR A 38 -8.22 7.07 9.55
CA THR A 38 -7.76 8.23 10.33
C THR A 38 -7.40 9.45 9.47
N LEU A 39 -7.43 9.32 8.13
CA LEU A 39 -6.92 10.33 7.21
C LEU A 39 -7.92 10.65 6.10
N CYS A 40 -7.98 11.93 5.75
CA CYS A 40 -8.75 12.41 4.61
C CYS A 40 -7.84 12.48 3.37
N PHE A 41 -8.12 11.65 2.37
CA PHE A 41 -7.42 11.64 1.08
C PHE A 41 -8.11 12.50 0.01
N ASP A 42 -9.06 13.36 0.41
CA ASP A 42 -9.81 14.27 -0.46
C ASP A 42 -8.97 15.48 -0.90
N HIS A 43 -7.82 15.17 -1.49
CA HIS A 43 -6.87 16.13 -2.01
C HIS A 43 -6.49 15.72 -3.42
N ALA A 44 -6.23 16.71 -4.27
CA ALA A 44 -5.85 16.44 -5.66
C ALA A 44 -4.63 15.50 -5.74
N PRO A 45 -4.63 14.53 -6.66
CA PRO A 45 -3.47 13.68 -6.91
C PRO A 45 -2.26 14.56 -7.27
N GLY A 46 -1.13 14.33 -6.59
CA GLY A 46 0.10 15.12 -6.78
C GLY A 46 0.22 16.39 -5.92
N SER A 47 -0.82 16.78 -5.18
CA SER A 47 -0.72 17.89 -4.23
C SER A 47 0.24 17.58 -3.09
N VAL A 48 0.99 18.59 -2.64
CA VAL A 48 1.85 18.52 -1.44
C VAL A 48 1.05 18.09 -0.22
N THR A 49 -0.19 18.55 -0.08
CA THR A 49 -1.08 18.13 1.01
C THR A 49 -1.34 16.62 0.96
N ARG A 50 -1.51 16.06 -0.24
CA ARG A 50 -1.72 14.62 -0.42
C ARG A 50 -0.45 13.82 -0.15
N GLN A 51 0.72 14.33 -0.54
CA GLN A 51 2.01 13.72 -0.20
C GLN A 51 2.24 13.73 1.31
N HIS A 52 1.87 14.82 1.99
CA HIS A 52 1.94 14.92 3.44
C HIS A 52 0.95 13.95 4.14
N THR A 53 -0.27 13.83 3.63
CA THR A 53 -1.25 12.83 4.12
C THR A 53 -0.73 11.41 3.94
N LEU A 54 -0.06 11.09 2.83
CA LEU A 54 0.58 9.78 2.62
C LEU A 54 1.71 9.53 3.63
N GLY A 55 2.51 10.54 3.96
CA GLY A 55 3.52 10.44 5.03
C GLY A 55 2.88 10.10 6.38
N ARG A 56 1.79 10.80 6.74
CA ARG A 56 1.02 10.50 7.96
C ARG A 56 0.41 9.10 7.95
N PHE A 57 -0.04 8.64 6.78
CA PHE A 57 -0.59 7.29 6.62
C PHE A 57 0.44 6.22 6.93
N VAL A 58 1.68 6.37 6.44
CA VAL A 58 2.76 5.41 6.72
C VAL A 58 3.06 5.35 8.23
N SER A 59 3.07 6.49 8.92
CA SER A 59 3.24 6.52 10.39
C SER A 59 2.09 5.82 11.12
N ALA A 60 0.84 6.15 10.78
CA ALA A 60 -0.35 5.53 11.39
C ALA A 60 -0.40 4.02 11.12
N LEU A 61 -0.02 3.58 9.92
CA LEU A 61 0.09 2.18 9.56
C LEU A 61 1.16 1.47 10.38
N ALA A 62 2.34 2.07 10.56
CA ALA A 62 3.40 1.47 11.38
C ALA A 62 2.94 1.27 12.84
N ASP A 63 2.18 2.22 13.39
CA ASP A 63 1.64 2.09 14.75
C ASP A 63 0.58 0.99 14.87
N ARG A 64 -0.29 0.85 13.86
CA ARG A 64 -1.25 -0.26 13.83
C ARG A 64 -0.58 -1.61 13.60
N LEU A 65 0.44 -1.67 12.73
CA LEU A 65 1.22 -2.88 12.52
C LEU A 65 2.02 -3.27 13.76
N ALA A 66 2.43 -2.34 14.62
CA ALA A 66 3.15 -2.68 15.85
C ALA A 66 2.34 -3.60 16.80
N LEU A 67 1.01 -3.66 16.65
CA LEU A 67 0.12 -4.49 17.47
C LEU A 67 0.09 -5.97 17.04
N GLY A 68 0.40 -6.28 15.77
CA GLY A 68 0.31 -7.65 15.24
C GLY A 68 1.46 -8.09 14.32
N PHE A 69 2.27 -7.14 13.85
CA PHE A 69 3.36 -7.31 12.88
C PHE A 69 4.55 -6.41 13.26
N PRO A 70 5.22 -6.65 14.41
CA PRO A 70 6.23 -5.74 14.94
C PRO A 70 7.45 -5.58 14.02
N GLN A 71 7.85 -6.63 13.28
CA GLN A 71 8.93 -6.55 12.30
C GLN A 71 8.57 -5.66 11.10
N SER A 72 7.35 -5.76 10.59
CA SER A 72 6.86 -4.90 9.50
C SER A 72 6.75 -3.44 9.94
N ALA A 73 6.29 -3.21 11.18
CA ALA A 73 6.27 -1.87 11.77
C ALA A 73 7.67 -1.27 11.92
N ALA A 74 8.65 -2.06 12.37
CA ALA A 74 10.04 -1.62 12.48
C ALA A 74 10.63 -1.25 11.11
N ALA A 75 10.34 -2.04 10.07
CA ALA A 75 10.78 -1.74 8.70
C ALA A 75 10.18 -0.43 8.17
N LEU A 76 8.88 -0.19 8.38
CA LEU A 76 8.24 1.07 7.99
C LEU A 76 8.83 2.28 8.75
N ARG A 77 9.09 2.12 10.06
CA ARG A 77 9.72 3.18 10.86
C ARG A 77 11.15 3.46 10.42
N ALA A 78 11.91 2.43 10.04
CA ALA A 78 13.25 2.60 9.50
C ALA A 78 13.25 3.35 8.15
N LEU A 79 12.22 3.14 7.31
CA LEU A 79 12.02 3.92 6.09
C LEU A 79 11.70 5.39 6.39
N ALA A 80 10.83 5.67 7.37
CA ALA A 80 10.50 7.03 7.77
C ALA A 80 11.69 7.77 8.43
N ALA A 81 12.53 7.03 9.16
CA ALA A 81 13.75 7.56 9.77
C ALA A 81 14.94 7.61 8.81
N SER A 82 14.81 7.04 7.61
CA SER A 82 15.90 7.06 6.63
C SER A 82 16.13 8.49 6.16
N PRO A 83 17.40 8.94 6.09
CA PRO A 83 17.72 10.26 5.57
C PRO A 83 17.21 10.38 4.14
N ALA A 84 16.74 11.58 3.78
CA ALA A 84 16.28 11.86 2.42
C ALA A 84 17.37 11.45 1.43
N THR A 85 17.00 10.61 0.46
CA THR A 85 17.93 10.14 -0.56
C THR A 85 18.43 11.34 -1.36
N THR A 86 19.76 11.52 -1.41
CA THR A 86 20.38 12.59 -2.19
C THR A 86 19.89 12.52 -3.64
N GLY A 87 19.27 13.59 -4.14
CA GLY A 87 18.64 13.63 -5.48
C GLY A 87 17.12 13.46 -5.48
N ASN A 88 16.46 13.50 -4.32
CA ASN A 88 15.00 13.58 -4.26
C ASN A 88 14.54 14.89 -4.95
N PRO A 89 13.64 14.84 -5.95
CA PRO A 89 13.13 16.04 -6.64
C PRO A 89 12.36 17.00 -5.73
N ALA A 90 11.97 16.57 -4.51
CA ALA A 90 11.40 17.43 -3.48
C ALA A 90 12.46 18.18 -2.63
N GLN A 91 13.76 17.88 -2.83
CA GLN A 91 14.83 18.62 -2.20
C GLN A 91 14.91 19.99 -2.90
N PRO A 92 14.67 21.12 -2.20
CA PRO A 92 14.92 22.42 -2.79
C PRO A 92 16.36 22.41 -3.27
N ALA A 93 16.59 22.65 -4.56
CA ALA A 93 17.91 22.96 -5.05
C ALA A 93 18.42 24.09 -4.14
N GLN A 94 19.44 23.80 -3.35
CA GLN A 94 20.12 24.83 -2.57
C GLN A 94 20.46 25.93 -3.57
N PRO A 95 20.03 27.19 -3.36
CA PRO A 95 20.45 28.29 -4.21
C PRO A 95 21.98 28.26 -4.22
N GLN A 96 22.57 27.92 -5.38
CA GLN A 96 23.99 28.06 -5.57
C GLN A 96 24.29 29.54 -5.33
N PRO A 97 25.14 29.90 -4.33
CA PRO A 97 25.53 31.29 -4.19
C PRO A 97 26.24 31.64 -5.49
N GLU A 98 25.65 32.59 -6.24
CA GLU A 98 26.26 33.17 -7.43
C GLU A 98 27.67 33.58 -7.04
N ARG A 99 28.66 32.87 -7.59
CA ARG A 99 30.06 33.27 -7.53
C ARG A 99 30.17 34.56 -8.33
N GLN A 100 29.88 35.68 -7.68
CA GLN A 100 30.34 36.99 -8.11
C GLN A 100 31.87 36.98 -7.96
N GLN A 101 32.56 36.75 -9.08
CA GLN A 101 33.76 37.46 -9.56
C GLN A 101 34.49 36.63 -10.62
#